data_AF-A0A414W5Q8-F1
#
_entry.id   AF-A0A414W5Q8-F1
#
_cell.length_a   1.000
_cell.length_b   1.000
_cell.length_c   1.000
_cell.angle_alpha   90.00
_cell.angle_beta   90.00
_cell.angle_gamma   90.00
#
_symmetry.space_group_name_H-M   'P 1'
#
loop_
_entity.id
_entity.type
_entity.pdbx_description
1 polymer ?
#
loop_
_entity_poly.entity_id
_entity_poly.type
_entity_poly.pdbx_seq_one_letter_code
_entity_poly.pdbx_strand_id
1 'polypeptide(L)'
;METSILKTIRSMLDMDPDEEVYNNDILIHINSAIMTLIQLGVGPKDGFVVSSAADTWNEFLGNSKLLEGAKQYIYIKTRLGFDPPTSSFVVEAMKASATELESRLNMQVDPGEEADQNE
;
A
#
# COMPACT_ATOMS: atom_id res chain seq x y z
N MET A 1 -5.15 -9.72 -14.16
CA MET A 1 -4.37 -8.98 -13.15
C MET A 1 -4.80 -9.55 -11.81
N GLU A 2 -3.86 -9.91 -10.93
CA GLU A 2 -4.20 -10.45 -9.61
C GLU A 2 -5.03 -9.42 -8.83
N THR A 3 -6.16 -9.86 -8.25
CA THR A 3 -7.10 -8.97 -7.54
C THR A 3 -6.90 -9.01 -6.03
N SER A 4 -6.36 -10.12 -5.51
CA SER A 4 -6.07 -10.32 -4.10
C SER A 4 -4.89 -9.45 -3.66
N ILE A 5 -5.06 -8.73 -2.56
CA ILE A 5 -3.98 -7.91 -1.98
C ILE A 5 -2.83 -8.82 -1.55
N LEU A 6 -3.14 -9.87 -0.77
CA LEU A 6 -2.15 -10.75 -0.19
C LEU A 6 -1.34 -11.49 -1.26
N LYS A 7 -2.00 -12.08 -2.28
CA LYS A 7 -1.30 -12.77 -3.37
C LYS A 7 -0.44 -11.83 -4.21
N THR A 8 -0.92 -10.61 -4.47
CA THR A 8 -0.13 -9.58 -5.16
C THR A 8 1.17 -9.31 -4.41
N ILE A 9 1.09 -9.07 -3.09
CA ILE A 9 2.26 -8.73 -2.29
C ILE A 9 3.23 -9.91 -2.18
N ARG A 10 2.74 -11.15 -1.99
CA ARG A 10 3.60 -12.35 -2.02
C ARG A 10 4.37 -12.47 -3.33
N SER A 11 3.68 -12.32 -4.46
CA SER A 11 4.32 -12.36 -5.77
C SER A 11 5.41 -11.30 -5.92
N MET A 12 5.20 -10.10 -5.37
CA MET A 12 6.19 -9.02 -5.38
C MET A 12 7.37 -9.24 -4.42
N LEU A 13 7.20 -10.11 -3.41
CA LEU A 13 8.26 -10.57 -2.52
C LEU A 13 9.03 -11.77 -3.09
N ASP A 14 8.84 -12.10 -4.36
CA ASP A 14 9.43 -13.27 -5.03
C ASP A 14 9.00 -14.61 -4.41
N MET A 15 7.80 -14.66 -3.81
CA MET A 15 7.20 -15.86 -3.22
C MET A 15 6.14 -16.45 -4.15
N ASP A 16 5.83 -17.74 -3.93
CA ASP A 16 4.67 -18.36 -4.58
C ASP A 16 3.38 -17.69 -4.05
N PRO A 17 2.50 -17.16 -4.93
CA PRO A 17 1.24 -16.56 -4.51
C PRO A 17 0.34 -17.47 -3.67
N ASP A 18 0.47 -18.79 -3.81
CA ASP A 18 -0.31 -19.80 -3.09
C ASP A 18 0.41 -20.36 -1.85
N GLU A 19 1.63 -19.89 -1.54
CA GLU A 19 2.34 -20.23 -0.30
C GLU A 19 1.69 -19.56 0.91
N GLU A 20 1.45 -20.35 1.97
CA GLU A 20 0.77 -19.87 3.18
C GLU A 20 1.65 -19.77 4.44
N VAL A 21 2.91 -20.20 4.36
CA VAL A 21 3.81 -20.35 5.52
C VAL A 21 4.00 -19.05 6.30
N TYR A 22 4.07 -17.91 5.60
CA TYR A 22 4.39 -16.60 6.18
C TYR A 22 3.19 -15.64 6.24
N ASN A 23 1.96 -16.16 6.14
CA ASN A 23 0.76 -15.34 6.01
C ASN A 23 0.61 -14.32 7.13
N ASN A 24 0.76 -14.80 8.36
CA ASN A 24 0.54 -13.95 9.53
C ASN A 24 1.53 -12.79 9.55
N ASP A 25 2.81 -13.06 9.26
CA ASP A 25 3.86 -12.05 9.28
C ASP A 25 3.65 -11.01 8.16
N ILE A 26 3.37 -11.47 6.94
CA ILE A 26 3.11 -10.60 5.79
C ILE A 26 1.86 -9.74 6.03
N LEU A 27 0.78 -10.33 6.56
CA LEU A 27 -0.47 -9.62 6.85
C LEU A 27 -0.28 -8.49 7.87
N ILE A 28 0.56 -8.69 8.89
CA ILE A 28 0.87 -7.64 9.87
C ILE A 28 1.48 -6.41 9.18
N HIS A 29 2.43 -6.61 8.27
CA HIS A 29 3.08 -5.50 7.57
C HIS A 29 2.18 -4.85 6.51
N ILE A 30 1.39 -5.64 5.78
CA ILE A 30 0.39 -5.11 4.84
C ILE A 30 -0.60 -4.22 5.58
N ASN A 31 -1.17 -4.71 6.68
CA ASN A 31 -2.20 -3.98 7.43
C ASN A 31 -1.64 -2.72 8.11
N SER A 32 -0.37 -2.74 8.51
CA SER A 32 0.33 -1.53 8.99
C SER A 32 0.41 -0.46 7.90
N ALA A 33 0.76 -0.84 6.67
CA ALA A 33 0.80 0.08 5.53
C ALA A 33 -0.59 0.60 5.14
N ILE A 34 -1.61 -0.28 5.15
CA ILE A 34 -3.00 0.10 4.90
C ILE A 34 -3.51 1.09 5.93
N MET A 35 -3.21 0.88 7.21
CA MET A 35 -3.59 1.81 8.28
C MET A 35 -3.01 3.21 8.04
N THR A 36 -1.75 3.32 7.62
CA THR A 36 -1.15 4.60 7.22
C THR A 36 -1.86 5.22 6.02
N LEU A 37 -2.16 4.44 4.97
CA LEU A 37 -2.90 4.93 3.80
C LEU A 37 -4.29 5.46 4.15
N ILE A 38 -5.02 4.78 5.04
CA ILE A 38 -6.34 5.22 5.49
C ILE A 38 -6.25 6.53 6.27
N GLN A 39 -5.21 6.71 7.10
CA GLN A 39 -4.97 7.99 7.79
C GLN A 39 -4.67 9.14 6.83
N LEU A 40 -4.03 8.85 5.68
CA LEU A 40 -3.85 9.82 4.60
C LEU A 40 -5.14 10.09 3.82
N GLY A 41 -6.22 9.31 4.02
CA GLY A 41 -7.49 9.43 3.29
C GLY A 41 -7.64 8.45 2.11
N VAL A 42 -6.72 7.49 1.94
CA VAL A 42 -6.78 6.46 0.91
C VAL A 42 -7.50 5.22 1.45
N GLY A 43 -8.70 4.95 0.90
CA GLY A 43 -9.50 3.77 1.21
C GLY A 43 -10.75 4.07 2.04
N PRO A 44 -11.41 3.04 2.61
CA PRO A 44 -12.67 3.20 3.36
C PRO A 44 -12.46 3.95 4.68
N LYS A 45 -13.36 4.89 4.99
CA LYS A 45 -13.29 5.73 6.21
C LYS A 45 -13.42 4.93 7.52
N ASP A 46 -14.13 3.81 7.49
CA ASP A 46 -14.35 2.95 8.67
C ASP A 46 -13.19 1.97 8.92
N GLY A 47 -12.12 2.06 8.13
CA GLY A 47 -10.99 1.14 8.20
C GLY A 47 -11.05 0.03 7.15
N PHE A 48 -9.93 -0.67 6.99
CA PHE A 48 -9.80 -1.84 6.13
C PHE A 48 -8.70 -2.76 6.70
N VAL A 49 -8.96 -4.06 6.71
CA VAL A 49 -8.02 -5.08 7.19
C VAL A 49 -8.03 -6.25 6.23
N VAL A 50 -6.87 -6.60 5.70
CA VAL A 50 -6.66 -7.83 4.95
C VAL A 50 -6.51 -8.96 5.97
N SER A 51 -7.36 -9.98 5.85
CA SER A 51 -7.36 -11.16 6.70
C SER A 51 -7.03 -12.43 5.91
N SER A 52 -7.21 -12.41 4.59
CA SER A 52 -7.06 -13.59 3.75
C SER A 52 -6.75 -13.22 2.28
N ALA A 53 -6.59 -14.24 1.45
CA ALA A 53 -6.46 -14.06 0.00
C ALA A 53 -7.77 -13.59 -0.68
N ALA A 54 -8.92 -13.64 -0.01
CA ALA A 54 -10.19 -13.17 -0.56
C ALA A 54 -10.30 -11.64 -0.59
N ASP A 55 -9.54 -10.93 0.26
CA ASP A 55 -9.60 -9.47 0.35
C ASP A 55 -8.87 -8.83 -0.86
N THR A 56 -9.57 -7.94 -1.54
CA THR A 56 -9.20 -7.45 -2.87
C THR A 56 -8.82 -5.98 -2.90
N TRP A 57 -8.04 -5.61 -3.91
CA TRP A 57 -7.69 -4.22 -4.19
C TRP A 57 -8.90 -3.34 -4.47
N ASN A 58 -9.97 -3.89 -5.06
CA ASN A 58 -11.18 -3.12 -5.37
C ASN A 58 -11.99 -2.82 -4.10
N GLU A 59 -12.00 -3.72 -3.11
CA GLU A 59 -12.63 -3.44 -1.82
C GLU A 59 -11.87 -2.34 -1.05
N PHE A 60 -10.55 -2.26 -1.21
CA PHE A 60 -9.73 -1.23 -0.56
C PHE A 60 -9.71 0.11 -1.32
N LEU A 61 -9.39 0.10 -2.62
CA LEU A 61 -9.16 1.32 -3.42
C LEU A 61 -10.35 1.73 -4.29
N GLY A 62 -11.38 0.89 -4.40
CA GLY A 62 -12.44 1.04 -5.38
C GLY A 62 -11.91 1.01 -6.83
N ASN A 63 -12.59 1.73 -7.71
CA ASN A 63 -12.26 1.81 -9.14
C ASN A 63 -11.33 2.98 -9.50
N SER A 64 -10.74 3.68 -8.52
CA SER A 64 -9.92 4.86 -8.77
C SER A 64 -8.54 4.48 -9.31
N LYS A 65 -8.30 4.79 -10.59
CA LYS A 65 -6.99 4.60 -11.23
C LYS A 65 -5.90 5.54 -10.69
N LEU A 66 -6.31 6.62 -10.03
CA LEU A 66 -5.41 7.63 -9.49
C LEU A 66 -4.72 7.19 -8.18
N LEU A 67 -5.22 6.11 -7.56
CA LEU A 67 -4.70 5.59 -6.30
C LEU A 67 -3.76 4.39 -6.47
N GLU A 68 -3.37 4.04 -7.71
CA GLU A 68 -2.59 2.81 -7.93
C GLU A 68 -1.20 2.81 -7.30
N GLY A 69 -0.66 3.99 -6.96
CA GLY A 69 0.56 4.09 -6.16
C GLY A 69 0.45 3.40 -4.78
N ALA A 70 -0.76 3.21 -4.25
CA ALA A 70 -1.01 2.52 -2.98
C ALA A 70 -0.49 1.07 -2.99
N LYS A 71 -0.59 0.36 -4.13
CA LYS A 71 -0.09 -1.01 -4.25
C LYS A 71 1.43 -1.06 -4.07
N GLN A 72 2.14 -0.16 -4.75
CA GLN A 72 3.59 -0.04 -4.63
C GLN A 72 4.01 0.38 -3.22
N TYR A 73 3.27 1.30 -2.61
CA TYR A 73 3.51 1.72 -1.23
C TYR A 73 3.41 0.54 -0.25
N ILE A 74 2.31 -0.22 -0.31
CA ILE A 74 2.10 -1.39 0.55
C ILE A 74 3.22 -2.42 0.35
N TYR A 75 3.61 -2.69 -0.90
CA TYR A 75 4.75 -3.56 -1.19
C TYR A 75 6.04 -3.07 -0.53
N ILE A 76 6.42 -1.81 -0.73
CA ILE A 76 7.67 -1.27 -0.18
C ILE A 76 7.68 -1.38 1.36
N LYS A 77 6.58 -0.99 2.02
CA LYS A 77 6.47 -1.08 3.48
C LYS A 77 6.53 -2.54 3.96
N THR A 78 5.91 -3.45 3.21
CA THR A 78 5.96 -4.88 3.51
C THR A 78 7.38 -5.43 3.35
N ARG A 79 8.06 -5.17 2.22
CA ARG A 79 9.43 -5.60 1.97
C ARG A 79 10.38 -5.09 3.06
N LEU A 80 10.32 -3.80 3.39
CA LEU A 80 11.19 -3.21 4.42
C LEU A 80 10.95 -3.78 5.83
N GLY A 81 9.74 -4.25 6.14
CA GLY A 81 9.39 -4.79 7.45
C GLY A 81 9.64 -6.29 7.59
N PHE A 82 9.34 -7.06 6.55
CA PHE A 82 9.38 -8.52 6.55
C PHE A 82 10.73 -9.09 6.08
N ASP A 83 11.18 -8.65 4.90
CA ASP A 83 12.41 -9.13 4.26
C ASP A 83 13.23 -7.95 3.70
N PRO A 84 13.83 -7.13 4.60
CA PRO A 84 14.52 -5.92 4.20
C PRO A 84 15.73 -6.25 3.32
N PRO A 85 15.97 -5.48 2.24
CA PRO A 85 17.17 -5.64 1.42
C PRO A 85 18.44 -5.46 2.26
N THR A 86 19.46 -6.28 2.00
CA THR A 86 20.76 -6.18 2.67
C THR A 86 21.57 -4.95 2.23
N SER A 87 21.25 -4.40 1.05
CA SER A 87 21.88 -3.19 0.53
C SER A 87 21.25 -1.93 1.13
N SER A 88 22.04 -1.17 1.87
CA SER A 88 21.61 0.11 2.45
C SER A 88 21.17 1.13 1.40
N PHE A 89 21.80 1.12 0.21
CA PHE A 89 21.40 1.98 -0.91
C PHE A 89 19.99 1.63 -1.42
N VAL A 90 19.65 0.35 -1.48
CA VAL A 90 18.32 -0.11 -1.90
C VAL A 90 17.28 0.25 -0.84
N VAL A 91 17.60 0.05 0.44
CA VAL A 91 16.74 0.46 1.56
C VAL A 91 16.42 1.95 1.49
N GLU A 92 17.43 2.79 1.26
CA GLU A 92 17.22 4.25 1.17
C GLU A 92 16.38 4.64 -0.05
N ALA A 93 16.66 4.04 -1.21
CA ALA A 93 15.86 4.28 -2.41
C ALA A 93 14.38 3.86 -2.23
N MET A 94 14.14 2.74 -1.57
CA MET A 94 12.79 2.28 -1.22
C MET A 94 12.10 3.24 -0.26
N LYS A 95 12.77 3.69 0.80
CA LYS A 95 12.22 4.69 1.74
C LYS A 95 11.86 5.99 1.04
N ALA A 96 12.76 6.52 0.21
CA ALA A 96 12.50 7.74 -0.56
C ALA A 96 11.28 7.58 -1.49
N SER A 97 11.17 6.43 -2.16
CA SER A 97 10.01 6.10 -3.01
C SER A 97 8.72 6.01 -2.20
N ALA A 98 8.74 5.42 -1.01
CA ALA A 98 7.59 5.35 -0.13
C ALA A 98 7.11 6.73 0.31
N THR A 99 8.03 7.60 0.73
CA THR A 99 7.73 9.00 1.12
C THR A 99 7.14 9.79 -0.05
N GLU A 100 7.67 9.63 -1.26
CA GLU A 100 7.07 10.27 -2.43
C GLU A 100 5.64 9.77 -2.67
N LEU A 101 5.41 8.45 -2.63
CA LEU A 101 4.08 7.88 -2.80
C LEU A 101 3.09 8.38 -1.75
N GLU A 102 3.48 8.48 -0.48
CA GLU A 102 2.66 9.07 0.58
C GLU A 102 2.24 10.49 0.23
N SER A 103 3.18 11.33 -0.21
CA SER A 103 2.90 12.70 -0.62
C SER A 103 1.94 12.76 -1.82
N ARG A 104 2.19 11.97 -2.86
CA ARG A 104 1.34 11.92 -4.07
C ARG A 104 -0.08 11.46 -3.74
N LEU A 105 -0.21 10.42 -2.92
CA LEU A 105 -1.49 9.87 -2.52
C LEU A 105 -2.26 10.87 -1.63
N ASN A 106 -1.57 11.55 -0.71
CA ASN A 106 -2.16 12.60 0.11
C ASN A 106 -2.70 13.76 -0.75
N MET A 107 -1.90 14.26 -1.71
CA MET A 107 -2.36 15.31 -2.65
C MET A 107 -3.52 14.83 -3.54
N GLN A 108 -3.61 13.53 -3.82
CA GLN A 108 -4.67 12.98 -4.65
C GLN A 108 -6.03 12.89 -3.92
N VAL A 109 -6.01 12.62 -2.62
CA VAL A 109 -7.23 12.50 -1.80
C VAL A 109 -7.60 13.80 -1.09
N ASP A 110 -6.64 14.69 -0.88
CA ASP A 110 -6.81 16.06 -0.39
C ASP A 110 -6.01 17.03 -1.28
N PRO A 111 -6.58 17.51 -2.40
CA PRO A 111 -5.90 18.42 -3.32
C PRO A 111 -5.70 19.84 -2.74
N GLY A 112 -6.15 20.10 -1.51
CA GLY A 112 -6.27 21.44 -0.94
C GLY A 112 -7.49 22.17 -1.51
N GLU A 113 -8.09 23.06 -0.70
CA GLU A 113 -9.13 23.96 -1.20
C GLU A 113 -8.53 24.82 -2.33
N GLU A 114 -9.12 24.76 -3.53
CA GLU A 114 -8.91 25.79 -4.54
C GLU A 114 -9.32 27.10 -3.88
N ALA A 115 -8.33 27.94 -3.52
CA ALA A 115 -8.64 29.28 -3.02
C ALA A 115 -9.48 29.96 -4.09
N ASP A 116 -10.77 30.16 -3.81
CA ASP A 116 -11.69 30.93 -4.64
C ASP A 116 -11.08 32.34 -4.81
N GLN A 117 -10.32 32.54 -5.89
CA GLN A 117 -9.71 33.82 -6.26
C GLN A 117 -10.72 34.77 -6.91
N ASN A 118 -12.00 34.67 -6.55
CA ASN A 118 -13.08 35.50 -7.08
C ASN A 118 -13.77 36.28 -5.95
N GLU A 119 -13.07 37.27 -5.39
CA GLU A 119 -13.69 38.46 -4.79
C GLU A 119 -13.00 39.74 -5.29
#